data_AF-D0N0L3-F1
#
_entry.id   AF-D0N0L3-F1
#
_cell.length_a   1.000
_cell.length_b   1.000
_cell.length_c   1.000
_cell.angle_alpha   90.00
_cell.angle_beta   90.00
_cell.angle_gamma   90.00
#
_symmetry.space_group_name_H-M   'P 1'
#
loop_
_entity.id
_entity.type
_entity.pdbx_description
1 polymer ?
#
loop_
_entity_poly.entity_id
_entity_poly.type
_entity_poly.pdbx_seq_one_letter_code
_entity_poly.pdbx_strand_id
1 'polypeptide(L)'
;MSIPQPNFEVIKAPELTSWEHAALIEWHREWERYDNVAATVKGSVRRQTLNNLAKYVPKKPIASVTDADIMSVVEARCRTLKNEFVPDVSSLFRANLRMNMTIDDCDARIFRYYEYFYRDSDAGYKSRMKARCRLLVENLQPPVLKAQIGRLIDLERRDCKSDDVALFDLILEHVKIQQRFHPISQDYAGKQDSKTIKPEKKPRRGAPTKPTSAPSPAPTTTTTATGPCPTRSPPRDGCLGREEVSRG
;
A
#
# COMPACT_ATOMS: atom_id res chain seq x y z
N MET A 1 22.29 47.91 5.38
CA MET A 1 22.11 46.46 5.56
C MET A 1 20.95 46.27 6.54
N SER A 2 19.75 45.99 6.04
CA SER A 2 18.57 45.79 6.89
C SER A 2 18.54 44.35 7.37
N ILE A 3 18.49 44.16 8.70
CA ILE A 3 18.36 42.85 9.33
C ILE A 3 16.97 42.29 8.96
N PRO A 4 16.85 41.08 8.41
CA PRO A 4 15.55 40.48 8.13
C PRO A 4 14.77 40.32 9.44
N GLN A 5 13.53 40.81 9.48
CA GLN A 5 12.68 40.63 10.65
C GLN A 5 12.40 39.13 10.86
N PRO A 6 12.46 38.61 12.10
CA PRO A 6 12.05 37.24 12.37
C PRO A 6 10.55 37.10 12.04
N ASN A 7 10.20 36.12 11.21
CA ASN A 7 8.83 35.75 10.98
C ASN A 7 8.34 34.99 12.22
N PHE A 8 7.70 35.69 13.15
CA PHE A 8 7.02 35.05 14.28
C PHE A 8 5.69 34.51 13.77
N GLU A 9 5.67 33.23 13.39
CA GLU A 9 4.43 32.53 13.14
C GLU A 9 3.70 32.41 14.49
N VAL A 10 2.63 33.19 14.66
CA VAL A 10 1.85 33.19 15.90
C VAL A 10 1.15 31.84 16.01
N ILE A 11 1.72 30.93 16.81
CA ILE A 11 1.10 29.65 17.13
C ILE A 11 -0.17 29.97 17.92
N LYS A 12 -1.34 29.65 17.35
CA LYS A 12 -2.65 29.90 17.96
C LYS A 12 -3.11 28.67 18.73
N ALA A 13 -3.64 28.87 19.95
CA ALA A 13 -4.22 27.78 20.73
C ALA A 13 -5.31 27.07 19.92
N PRO A 14 -5.32 25.73 19.88
CA PRO A 14 -6.32 24.99 19.13
C PRO A 14 -7.69 25.17 19.79
N GLU A 15 -8.70 25.45 18.98
CA GLU A 15 -10.04 25.72 19.49
C GLU A 15 -10.86 24.43 19.51
N LEU A 16 -11.41 24.02 20.66
CA LEU A 16 -12.31 22.88 20.73
C LEU A 16 -13.73 23.32 20.35
N THR A 17 -14.09 23.01 19.11
CA THR A 17 -15.27 23.57 18.45
C THR A 17 -16.53 22.72 18.63
N SER A 18 -16.37 21.40 18.69
CA SER A 18 -17.43 20.42 18.85
C SER A 18 -17.01 19.31 19.81
N TRP A 19 -18.00 18.55 20.29
CA TRP A 19 -17.79 17.41 21.19
C TRP A 19 -17.83 16.07 20.44
N GLU A 20 -17.68 16.11 19.11
CA GLU A 20 -17.63 14.93 18.25
C GLU A 20 -16.26 14.25 18.29
N HIS A 21 -16.21 12.97 17.89
CA HIS A 21 -15.01 12.15 18.00
C HIS A 21 -13.81 12.75 17.24
N ALA A 22 -13.99 13.14 15.98
CA ALA A 22 -12.91 13.68 15.17
C ALA A 22 -12.35 14.99 15.76
N ALA A 23 -13.24 15.88 16.21
CA ALA A 23 -12.85 17.16 16.81
C ALA A 23 -12.10 16.98 18.14
N LEU A 24 -12.49 16.02 18.98
CA LEU A 24 -11.81 15.73 20.25
C LEU A 24 -10.41 15.16 20.04
N ILE A 25 -10.25 14.22 19.10
CA ILE A 25 -8.95 13.59 18.79
C ILE A 25 -8.00 14.62 18.16
N GLU A 26 -8.49 15.39 17.19
CA GLU A 26 -7.70 16.42 16.53
C GLU A 26 -7.27 17.52 17.50
N TRP A 27 -8.21 18.01 18.32
CA TRP A 27 -7.90 19.02 19.34
C TRP A 27 -6.92 18.50 20.38
N HIS A 28 -7.08 17.27 20.88
CA HIS A 28 -6.14 16.69 21.86
C HIS A 28 -4.72 16.56 21.29
N ARG A 29 -4.58 16.10 20.04
CA ARG A 29 -3.29 16.00 19.35
C ARG A 29 -2.64 17.36 19.10
N GLU A 30 -3.44 18.38 18.80
CA GLU A 30 -2.94 19.74 18.60
C GLU A 30 -2.58 20.40 19.95
N TRP A 31 -3.37 20.13 20.99
CA TRP A 31 -3.12 20.62 22.34
C TRP A 31 -1.82 20.06 22.92
N GLU A 32 -1.52 18.77 22.73
CA GLU A 32 -0.23 18.17 23.12
C GLU A 32 0.98 18.86 22.47
N ARG A 33 0.80 19.42 21.27
CA ARG A 33 1.84 20.19 20.58
C ARG A 33 1.90 21.65 21.06
N TYR A 34 0.77 22.19 21.51
CA TYR A 34 0.61 23.57 21.96
C TYR A 34 0.95 23.79 23.45
N ASP A 35 0.83 22.78 24.31
CA ASP A 35 0.95 22.90 25.80
C ASP A 35 2.25 23.60 26.25
N ASN A 36 3.30 23.53 25.45
CA ASN A 36 4.57 24.24 25.67
C ASN A 36 4.46 25.78 25.61
N VAL A 37 3.30 26.34 25.25
CA VAL A 37 3.04 27.78 25.02
C VAL A 37 2.12 28.42 26.08
N ALA A 38 1.86 27.73 27.20
CA ALA A 38 1.21 28.27 28.40
C ALA A 38 -0.21 28.89 28.18
N ALA A 39 -1.08 28.22 27.41
CA ALA A 39 -2.51 28.57 27.40
C ALA A 39 -3.31 27.70 28.37
N THR A 40 -4.39 28.28 28.92
CA THR A 40 -5.35 27.50 29.72
C THR A 40 -6.22 26.63 28.82
N VAL A 41 -6.39 25.36 29.19
CA VAL A 41 -7.25 24.40 28.46
C VAL A 41 -8.65 24.95 28.36
N LYS A 42 -9.19 25.48 29.45
CA LYS A 42 -10.52 26.08 29.50
C LYS A 42 -10.69 27.25 28.52
N GLY A 43 -9.64 28.06 28.30
CA GLY A 43 -9.66 29.18 27.36
C GLY A 43 -9.69 28.75 25.90
N SER A 44 -9.27 27.51 25.61
CA SER A 44 -9.24 26.94 24.26
C SER A 44 -10.57 26.29 23.85
N VAL A 45 -11.48 26.07 24.80
CA VAL A 45 -12.79 25.46 24.53
C VAL A 45 -13.80 26.55 24.19
N ARG A 46 -14.55 26.37 23.08
CA ARG A 46 -15.66 27.28 22.75
C ARG A 46 -16.62 27.43 23.91
N ARG A 47 -17.06 28.66 24.17
CA ARG A 47 -17.98 28.96 25.28
C ARG A 47 -19.22 28.07 25.30
N GLN A 48 -19.83 27.82 24.14
CA GLN A 48 -21.00 26.94 24.03
C GLN A 48 -20.68 25.48 24.39
N THR A 49 -19.54 24.98 23.89
CA THR A 49 -19.03 23.64 24.19
C THR A 49 -18.69 23.50 25.67
N LEU A 50 -18.06 24.52 26.26
CA LEU A 50 -17.72 24.55 27.69
C LEU A 50 -18.97 24.59 28.59
N ASN A 51 -20.00 25.35 28.21
CA ASN A 51 -21.29 25.39 28.92
C ASN A 51 -21.95 24.00 28.94
N ASN A 52 -22.02 23.35 27.78
CA ASN A 52 -22.60 22.03 27.64
C ASN A 52 -21.76 20.97 28.37
N LEU A 53 -20.43 21.05 28.25
CA LEU A 53 -19.51 20.18 28.96
C LEU A 53 -19.74 20.27 30.46
N ALA A 54 -19.64 21.47 31.05
CA ALA A 54 -19.76 21.70 32.48
C ALA A 54 -21.09 21.15 33.05
N LYS A 55 -22.18 21.36 32.31
CA LYS A 55 -23.52 20.91 32.67
C LYS A 55 -23.66 19.38 32.66
N TYR A 56 -23.18 18.72 31.60
CA TYR A 56 -23.51 17.31 31.37
C TYR A 56 -22.42 16.32 31.78
N VAL A 57 -21.15 16.72 31.77
CA VAL A 57 -20.02 15.79 31.95
C VAL A 57 -19.45 15.80 33.38
N PRO A 58 -18.81 16.88 33.88
CA PRO A 58 -18.40 16.94 35.28
C PRO A 58 -19.58 17.30 36.21
N LYS A 59 -20.72 17.77 35.66
CA LYS A 59 -21.92 18.21 36.40
C LYS A 59 -21.60 19.25 37.48
N LYS A 60 -20.77 20.23 37.12
CA LYS A 60 -20.28 21.29 38.00
C LYS A 60 -20.55 22.67 37.39
N PRO A 61 -20.74 23.73 38.21
CA PRO A 61 -20.82 25.10 37.71
C PRO A 61 -19.60 25.47 36.87
N ILE A 62 -19.78 26.25 35.80
CA ILE A 62 -18.68 26.62 34.89
C ILE A 62 -17.51 27.35 35.58
N ALA A 63 -17.80 28.08 36.66
CA ALA A 63 -16.78 28.74 37.48
C ALA A 63 -15.86 27.74 38.18
N SER A 64 -16.38 26.57 38.57
CA SER A 64 -15.66 25.51 39.29
C SER A 64 -14.98 24.48 38.39
N VAL A 65 -15.20 24.53 37.08
CA VAL A 65 -14.52 23.64 36.12
C VAL A 65 -13.07 24.10 35.95
N THR A 66 -12.13 23.21 36.26
CA THR A 66 -10.68 23.43 36.09
C THR A 66 -10.17 22.85 34.77
N ASP A 67 -8.98 23.28 34.34
CA ASP A 67 -8.30 22.71 33.17
C ASP A 67 -8.06 21.21 33.33
N ALA A 68 -7.76 20.74 34.55
CA ALA A 68 -7.58 19.33 34.87
C ALA A 68 -8.90 18.54 34.73
N ASP A 69 -10.05 19.11 35.14
CA ASP A 69 -11.35 18.46 34.93
C ASP A 69 -11.63 18.28 33.43
N ILE A 70 -11.32 19.29 32.60
CA ILE A 70 -11.53 19.26 31.15
C ILE A 70 -10.60 18.21 30.51
N MET A 71 -9.30 18.23 30.83
CA MET A 71 -8.36 17.26 30.28
C MET A 71 -8.68 15.83 30.69
N SER A 72 -9.00 15.59 31.96
CA SER A 72 -9.40 14.27 32.44
C SER A 72 -10.61 13.73 31.67
N VAL A 73 -11.60 14.58 31.40
CA VAL A 73 -12.79 14.23 30.63
C VAL A 73 -12.46 13.96 29.15
N VAL A 74 -11.62 14.79 28.52
CA VAL A 74 -11.19 14.58 27.13
C VAL A 74 -10.41 13.29 27.02
N GLU A 75 -9.43 13.05 27.91
CA GLU A 75 -8.65 11.83 27.95
C GLU A 75 -9.52 10.59 28.18
N ALA A 76 -10.43 10.62 29.16
CA ALA A 76 -11.33 9.52 29.45
C ALA A 76 -12.18 9.16 28.23
N ARG A 77 -12.73 10.18 27.55
CA ARG A 77 -13.52 10.01 26.34
C ARG A 77 -12.69 9.51 25.16
N CYS A 78 -11.47 10.03 24.97
CA CYS A 78 -10.53 9.52 23.97
C CYS A 78 -10.15 8.05 24.25
N ARG A 79 -10.00 7.65 25.53
CA ARG A 79 -9.69 6.26 25.91
C ARG A 79 -10.85 5.29 25.69
N THR A 80 -12.07 5.65 26.09
CA THR A 80 -13.24 4.79 25.82
C THR A 80 -13.44 4.62 24.32
N LEU A 81 -13.23 5.68 23.54
CA LEU A 81 -13.37 5.65 22.08
C LEU A 81 -12.25 4.87 21.39
N LYS A 82 -11.01 4.90 21.89
CA LYS A 82 -9.91 4.03 21.41
C LYS A 82 -10.15 2.54 21.68
N ASN A 83 -10.99 2.22 22.66
CA ASN A 83 -11.24 0.84 23.10
C ASN A 83 -12.57 0.26 22.59
N GLU A 84 -13.59 1.07 22.32
CA GLU A 84 -14.92 0.60 21.86
C GLU A 84 -14.96 0.29 20.36
N PHE A 85 -14.13 0.96 19.55
CA PHE A 85 -13.98 0.65 18.14
C PHE A 85 -12.51 0.32 17.87
N VAL A 86 -12.21 -0.97 17.73
CA VAL A 86 -10.94 -1.42 17.14
C VAL A 86 -11.24 -1.59 15.66
N PRO A 87 -10.88 -0.62 14.79
CA PRO A 87 -10.98 -0.85 13.35
C PRO A 87 -10.19 -2.11 13.00
N ASP A 88 -10.54 -2.80 11.92
CA ASP A 88 -9.65 -3.82 11.36
C ASP A 88 -8.37 -3.13 10.89
N VAL A 89 -7.39 -3.05 11.79
CA VAL A 89 -6.12 -2.37 11.60
C VAL A 89 -5.37 -2.99 10.42
N SER A 90 -5.46 -4.31 10.26
CA SER A 90 -4.90 -5.00 9.11
C SER A 90 -5.55 -4.57 7.80
N SER A 91 -6.86 -4.31 7.77
CA SER A 91 -7.52 -3.73 6.58
C SER A 91 -7.14 -2.28 6.32
N LEU A 92 -7.00 -1.45 7.36
CA LEU A 92 -6.58 -0.05 7.19
C LEU A 92 -5.17 0.05 6.61
N PHE A 93 -4.22 -0.75 7.10
CA PHE A 93 -2.88 -0.80 6.53
C PHE A 93 -2.89 -1.37 5.10
N ARG A 94 -3.70 -2.40 4.80
CA ARG A 94 -3.86 -2.88 3.41
C ARG A 94 -4.39 -1.83 2.44
N ALA A 95 -5.26 -0.94 2.92
CA ALA A 95 -5.78 0.16 2.10
C ALA A 95 -4.73 1.25 1.87
N ASN A 96 -4.02 1.66 2.94
CA ASN A 96 -3.25 2.91 2.96
C ASN A 96 -1.73 2.73 2.89
N LEU A 97 -1.18 1.66 3.47
CA LEU A 97 0.26 1.38 3.46
C LEU A 97 0.64 0.68 2.16
N ARG A 98 1.32 1.41 1.28
CA ARG A 98 1.84 0.86 0.02
C ARG A 98 3.24 1.38 -0.21
N MET A 99 4.15 0.46 -0.59
CA MET A 99 5.49 0.87 -1.04
C MET A 99 5.37 1.64 -2.36
N ASN A 100 5.91 2.85 -2.39
CA ASN A 100 5.83 3.71 -3.56
C ASN A 100 6.85 3.28 -4.63
N MET A 101 6.37 2.61 -5.68
CA MET A 101 7.21 2.10 -6.77
C MET A 101 7.68 3.16 -7.77
N THR A 102 7.21 4.41 -7.68
CA THR A 102 7.71 5.50 -8.54
C THR A 102 9.07 6.03 -8.08
N ILE A 103 9.56 5.60 -6.92
CA ILE A 103 10.88 5.95 -6.41
C ILE A 103 11.87 4.90 -6.95
N ASP A 104 12.78 5.33 -7.82
CA ASP A 104 13.76 4.45 -8.47
C ASP A 104 14.87 3.99 -7.51
N ASP A 105 15.27 4.87 -6.60
CA ASP A 105 16.25 4.55 -5.56
C ASP A 105 15.65 3.62 -4.51
N CYS A 106 16.19 2.39 -4.40
CA CYS A 106 15.62 1.37 -3.52
C CYS A 106 15.76 1.73 -2.04
N ASP A 107 16.90 2.30 -1.64
CA ASP A 107 17.15 2.73 -0.27
C ASP A 107 16.11 3.78 0.17
N ALA A 108 15.94 4.84 -0.62
CA ALA A 108 14.94 5.89 -0.36
C ALA A 108 13.51 5.33 -0.37
N ARG A 109 13.19 4.42 -1.29
CA ARG A 109 11.86 3.80 -1.38
C ARG A 109 11.51 3.04 -0.10
N ILE A 110 12.42 2.22 0.41
CA ILE A 110 12.21 1.42 1.62
C ILE A 110 12.19 2.32 2.86
N PHE A 111 13.09 3.31 2.93
CA PHE A 111 13.11 4.26 4.03
C PHE A 111 11.77 5.02 4.14
N ARG A 112 11.25 5.55 3.02
CA ARG A 112 9.94 6.22 2.97
C ARG A 112 8.79 5.30 3.36
N TYR A 113 8.85 4.02 2.98
CA TYR A 113 7.86 3.03 3.37
C TYR A 113 7.79 2.84 4.89
N TYR A 114 8.96 2.73 5.55
CA TYR A 114 9.05 2.63 7.01
C TYR A 114 8.64 3.95 7.70
N GLU A 115 9.06 5.10 7.18
CA GLU A 115 8.66 6.41 7.69
C GLU A 115 7.13 6.57 7.68
N TYR A 116 6.48 6.18 6.59
CA TYR A 116 5.03 6.23 6.46
C TYR A 116 4.34 5.27 7.45
N PHE A 117 4.85 4.05 7.60
CA PHE A 117 4.35 3.11 8.60
C PHE A 117 4.39 3.68 10.02
N TYR A 118 5.47 4.36 10.38
CA TYR A 118 5.67 4.91 11.71
C TYR A 118 4.89 6.21 11.98
N ARG A 119 4.56 6.98 10.95
CA ARG A 119 3.71 8.18 11.07
C ARG A 119 2.35 7.87 11.66
N ASP A 120 1.73 6.78 11.21
CA ASP A 120 0.37 6.39 11.61
C ASP A 120 0.36 5.27 12.67
N SER A 121 1.53 4.82 13.13
CA SER A 121 1.65 3.80 14.19
C SER A 121 1.49 4.46 15.57
N ASP A 122 0.32 4.31 16.21
CA ASP A 122 0.09 4.77 17.59
C ASP A 122 1.16 4.16 18.54
N ALA A 123 1.49 4.85 19.63
CA ALA A 123 2.49 4.42 20.61
C ALA A 123 2.22 3.01 21.15
N GLY A 124 0.95 2.58 21.19
CA GLY A 124 0.53 1.23 21.58
C GLY A 124 1.02 0.11 20.64
N TYR A 125 1.42 0.41 19.40
CA TYR A 125 2.02 -0.56 18.48
C TYR A 125 3.50 -0.82 18.79
N LYS A 126 4.19 0.06 19.53
CA LYS A 126 5.61 -0.12 19.93
C LYS A 126 5.85 -1.39 20.72
N SER A 127 4.89 -1.82 21.54
CA SER A 127 4.98 -3.05 22.34
C SER A 127 4.58 -4.32 21.56
N ARG A 128 4.06 -4.20 20.33
CA ARG A 128 3.54 -5.32 19.52
C ARG A 128 4.40 -5.59 18.28
N MET A 129 5.69 -5.81 18.49
CA MET A 129 6.68 -5.95 17.40
C MET A 129 6.30 -7.01 16.34
N LYS A 130 5.76 -8.16 16.78
CA LYS A 130 5.27 -9.21 15.86
C LYS A 130 4.16 -8.75 14.93
N ALA A 131 3.23 -7.96 15.44
CA ALA A 131 2.16 -7.41 14.60
C ALA A 131 2.71 -6.36 13.62
N ARG A 132 3.71 -5.58 14.03
CA ARG A 132 4.38 -4.60 13.16
C ARG A 132 5.08 -5.25 11.98
N CYS A 133 5.96 -6.20 12.27
CA CYS A 133 6.71 -6.93 11.25
C CYS A 133 5.76 -7.61 10.26
N ARG A 134 4.67 -8.22 10.76
CA ARG A 134 3.63 -8.81 9.90
C ARG A 134 2.99 -7.78 8.97
N LEU A 135 2.55 -6.62 9.47
CA LEU A 135 1.93 -5.58 8.65
C LEU A 135 2.89 -5.00 7.61
N LEU A 136 4.17 -4.82 7.97
CA LEU A 136 5.20 -4.38 7.05
C LEU A 136 5.37 -5.38 5.89
N VAL A 137 5.42 -6.69 6.18
CA VAL A 137 5.56 -7.74 5.16
C VAL A 137 4.29 -7.87 4.31
N GLU A 138 3.10 -7.82 4.93
CA GLU A 138 1.82 -7.97 4.23
C GLU A 138 1.60 -6.91 3.15
N ASN A 139 2.21 -5.74 3.30
CA ASN A 139 2.01 -4.58 2.43
C ASN A 139 3.22 -4.28 1.52
N LEU A 140 4.21 -5.18 1.46
CA LEU A 140 5.33 -5.07 0.53
C LEU A 140 4.87 -5.13 -0.92
N GLN A 141 5.50 -4.30 -1.74
CA GLN A 141 5.42 -4.34 -3.20
C GLN A 141 6.84 -4.40 -3.78
N PRO A 142 7.06 -5.12 -4.89
CA PRO A 142 6.08 -5.92 -5.65
C PRO A 142 5.68 -7.25 -4.93
N PRO A 143 4.61 -7.95 -5.37
CA PRO A 143 4.17 -9.20 -4.74
C PRO A 143 5.24 -10.31 -4.72
N VAL A 144 6.13 -10.32 -5.71
CA VAL A 144 7.27 -11.26 -5.77
C VAL A 144 8.24 -11.03 -4.61
N LEU A 145 8.56 -9.76 -4.30
CA LEU A 145 9.36 -9.40 -3.12
C LEU A 145 8.68 -9.86 -1.84
N LYS A 146 7.38 -9.56 -1.69
CA LYS A 146 6.59 -10.00 -0.53
C LYS A 146 6.67 -11.51 -0.32
N ALA A 147 6.45 -12.30 -1.36
CA ALA A 147 6.48 -13.76 -1.28
C ALA A 147 7.89 -14.29 -0.92
N GLN A 148 8.94 -13.67 -1.46
CA GLN A 148 10.33 -14.02 -1.18
C GLN A 148 10.68 -13.73 0.29
N ILE A 149 10.40 -12.51 0.77
CA ILE A 149 10.65 -12.10 2.15
C ILE A 149 9.84 -12.97 3.13
N GLY A 150 8.55 -13.22 2.84
CA GLY A 150 7.72 -14.08 3.67
C GLY A 150 8.30 -15.49 3.84
N ARG A 151 8.78 -16.10 2.74
CA ARG A 151 9.42 -17.42 2.78
C ARG A 151 10.69 -17.43 3.61
N LEU A 152 11.56 -16.42 3.43
CA LEU A 152 12.80 -16.30 4.19
C LEU A 152 12.53 -16.17 5.69
N ILE A 153 11.54 -15.37 6.06
CA ILE A 153 11.13 -15.19 7.46
C ILE A 153 10.61 -16.49 8.09
N ASP A 154 9.90 -17.32 7.32
CA ASP A 154 9.35 -18.58 7.82
C ASP A 154 10.39 -19.69 7.96
N LEU A 155 11.36 -19.74 7.06
CA LEU A 155 12.34 -20.82 6.97
C LEU A 155 13.69 -20.50 7.63
N GLU A 156 14.20 -19.28 7.49
CA GLU A 156 15.60 -18.94 7.80
C GLU A 156 15.72 -17.78 8.79
N ARG A 157 14.99 -16.69 8.57
CA ARG A 157 15.13 -15.40 9.28
C ARG A 157 13.96 -15.14 10.22
N ARG A 158 13.79 -16.03 11.21
CA ARG A 158 12.69 -15.94 12.19
C ARG A 158 12.80 -14.76 13.15
N ASP A 159 14.01 -14.25 13.34
CA ASP A 159 14.34 -13.01 14.07
C ASP A 159 13.53 -11.83 13.55
N CYS A 160 13.41 -11.69 12.23
CA CYS A 160 12.66 -10.63 11.56
C CYS A 160 11.15 -10.63 11.89
N LYS A 161 10.60 -11.68 12.53
CA LYS A 161 9.22 -11.63 13.06
C LYS A 161 9.10 -10.72 14.27
N SER A 162 10.18 -10.49 15.01
CA SER A 162 10.17 -9.74 16.28
C SER A 162 11.24 -8.66 16.34
N ASP A 163 11.85 -8.33 15.21
CA ASP A 163 12.88 -7.31 15.05
C ASP A 163 12.65 -6.61 13.70
N ASP A 164 12.19 -5.37 13.74
CA ASP A 164 11.88 -4.59 12.56
C ASP A 164 13.13 -4.00 11.87
N VAL A 165 14.24 -3.87 12.61
CA VAL A 165 15.54 -3.45 12.06
C VAL A 165 16.14 -4.58 11.24
N ALA A 166 16.17 -5.79 11.80
CA ALA A 166 16.58 -6.97 11.05
C ALA A 166 15.70 -7.22 9.81
N LEU A 167 14.39 -6.94 9.93
CA LEU A 167 13.46 -7.00 8.81
C LEU A 167 13.77 -5.93 7.74
N PHE A 168 14.10 -4.70 8.16
CA PHE A 168 14.47 -3.61 7.24
C PHE A 168 15.68 -4.01 6.40
N ASP A 169 16.74 -4.50 7.05
CA ASP A 169 17.97 -4.91 6.38
C ASP A 169 17.72 -6.06 5.39
N LEU A 170 16.91 -7.05 5.78
CA LEU A 170 16.52 -8.16 4.91
C LEU A 170 15.76 -7.68 3.67
N ILE A 171 14.78 -6.78 3.84
CA ILE A 171 14.02 -6.23 2.71
C ILE A 171 14.94 -5.45 1.78
N LEU A 172 15.83 -4.63 2.34
CA LEU A 172 16.77 -3.82 1.57
C LEU A 172 17.74 -4.65 0.73
N GLU A 173 18.29 -5.71 1.32
CA GLU A 173 19.15 -6.67 0.62
C GLU A 173 18.44 -7.27 -0.60
N HIS A 174 17.21 -7.75 -0.42
CA HIS A 174 16.47 -8.42 -1.48
C HIS A 174 15.92 -7.47 -2.55
N VAL A 175 15.57 -6.23 -2.21
CA VAL A 175 15.21 -5.23 -3.21
C VAL A 175 16.41 -4.88 -4.09
N LYS A 176 17.61 -4.73 -3.50
CA LYS A 176 18.85 -4.48 -4.26
C LYS A 176 19.15 -5.62 -5.23
N ILE A 177 18.96 -6.87 -4.79
CA ILE A 177 19.07 -8.07 -5.64
C ILE A 177 18.07 -7.96 -6.80
N GLN A 178 16.78 -7.75 -6.53
CA GLN A 178 15.76 -7.64 -7.58
C GLN A 178 16.04 -6.50 -8.58
N GLN A 179 16.50 -5.34 -8.11
CA GLN A 179 16.85 -4.21 -8.96
C GLN A 179 18.04 -4.53 -9.89
N ARG A 180 19.02 -5.31 -9.42
CA ARG A 180 20.17 -5.72 -10.25
C ARG A 180 19.79 -6.68 -11.38
N PHE A 181 18.75 -7.51 -11.20
CA PHE A 181 18.33 -8.51 -12.20
C PHE A 181 17.23 -8.02 -13.17
N HIS A 182 16.58 -6.89 -12.88
CA HIS A 182 15.56 -6.30 -13.77
C HIS A 182 16.09 -5.89 -15.16
N PRO A 183 17.28 -5.25 -15.28
CA PRO A 183 17.85 -4.93 -16.59
C PRO A 183 18.25 -6.17 -17.39
N ILE A 184 18.87 -7.15 -16.71
CA ILE A 184 19.42 -8.35 -17.35
C ILE A 184 18.30 -9.21 -17.97
N SER A 185 17.17 -9.36 -17.29
CA SER A 185 16.06 -10.18 -17.77
C SER A 185 15.29 -9.55 -18.95
N GLN A 186 15.27 -8.23 -19.06
CA GLN A 186 14.64 -7.52 -20.18
C GLN A 186 15.45 -7.64 -21.48
N ASP A 187 16.79 -7.67 -21.39
CA ASP A 187 17.69 -7.81 -22.54
C ASP A 187 17.68 -9.20 -23.19
N TYR A 188 17.34 -10.25 -22.44
CA TYR A 188 17.16 -11.61 -22.98
C TYR A 188 15.76 -11.82 -23.58
N ALA A 189 14.72 -11.19 -23.03
CA ALA A 189 13.36 -11.28 -23.57
C ALA A 189 13.20 -10.51 -24.90
N GLY A 190 13.94 -9.41 -25.10
CA GLY A 190 13.91 -8.63 -26.35
C GLY A 190 14.56 -9.29 -27.56
N LYS A 191 15.24 -10.44 -27.42
CA LYS A 191 16.00 -11.08 -28.51
C LYS A 191 15.37 -12.34 -29.11
N GLN A 192 14.22 -12.80 -28.61
CA GLN A 192 13.56 -13.98 -29.18
C GLN A 192 12.65 -13.71 -30.40
N ASP A 193 12.30 -12.45 -30.68
CA ASP A 193 11.46 -12.08 -31.83
C ASP A 193 12.25 -11.28 -32.87
N SER A 194 13.26 -11.90 -33.48
CA SER A 194 13.92 -11.37 -34.68
C SER A 194 14.66 -12.46 -35.45
N LYS A 195 13.95 -13.52 -35.84
CA LYS A 195 14.39 -14.40 -36.93
C LYS A 195 13.19 -15.18 -37.45
N THR A 196 12.65 -14.76 -38.61
CA THR A 196 12.33 -15.63 -39.77
C THR A 196 11.85 -14.77 -40.95
N ILE A 197 12.76 -14.62 -41.90
CA ILE A 197 12.59 -14.56 -43.37
C ILE A 197 11.91 -13.33 -44.00
N LYS A 198 12.78 -12.52 -44.60
CA LYS A 198 12.51 -11.52 -45.64
C LYS A 198 12.71 -12.19 -47.01
N PRO A 199 11.77 -12.15 -47.98
CA PRO A 199 12.12 -12.29 -49.37
C PRO A 199 12.28 -10.89 -49.98
N GLU A 200 13.49 -10.71 -50.49
CA GLU A 200 14.02 -9.61 -51.24
C GLU A 200 13.29 -9.43 -52.59
N LYS A 201 12.95 -8.18 -52.98
CA LYS A 201 12.99 -7.70 -54.37
C LYS A 201 12.62 -6.22 -54.51
N LYS A 202 13.47 -5.47 -55.21
CA LYS A 202 13.15 -4.26 -56.01
C LYS A 202 14.22 -4.14 -57.11
N PRO A 203 14.03 -3.34 -58.18
CA PRO A 203 12.80 -2.84 -58.79
C PRO A 203 12.81 -2.99 -60.33
N ARG A 204 11.66 -3.06 -61.02
CA ARG A 204 11.56 -2.48 -62.38
C ARG A 204 10.19 -1.87 -62.65
N ARG A 205 10.27 -0.70 -63.30
CA ARG A 205 9.25 0.30 -63.60
C ARG A 205 8.64 0.00 -64.97
N GLY A 206 7.33 0.12 -65.12
CA GLY A 206 6.63 0.08 -66.41
C GLY A 206 5.12 0.16 -66.22
N ALA A 207 4.55 1.32 -66.55
CA ALA A 207 3.10 1.58 -66.54
C ALA A 207 2.47 1.15 -67.90
N PRO A 208 1.13 1.02 -67.99
CA PRO A 208 0.45 -0.02 -68.77
C PRO A 208 -0.17 0.47 -70.09
N THR A 209 -0.64 -0.45 -70.94
CA THR A 209 -1.85 -0.26 -71.78
C THR A 209 -2.46 -1.58 -72.31
N LYS A 210 -3.80 -1.60 -72.28
CA LYS A 210 -4.89 -2.55 -72.64
C LYS A 210 -4.91 -3.00 -74.14
N PRO A 211 -5.93 -3.76 -74.65
CA PRO A 211 -7.01 -4.56 -74.04
C PRO A 211 -7.14 -5.99 -74.66
N THR A 212 -8.05 -6.87 -74.21
CA THR A 212 -9.31 -7.24 -74.95
C THR A 212 -10.13 -8.27 -74.16
N SER A 213 -11.44 -8.23 -74.41
CA SER A 213 -12.66 -8.67 -73.73
C SER A 213 -12.97 -10.17 -73.59
N ALA A 214 -13.89 -10.43 -72.65
CA ALA A 214 -14.54 -11.68 -72.21
C ALA A 214 -15.43 -12.40 -73.28
N PRO A 215 -16.08 -13.55 -72.95
CA PRO A 215 -17.41 -13.52 -72.29
C PRO A 215 -17.80 -14.71 -71.33
N SER A 216 -18.64 -14.40 -70.32
CA SER A 216 -19.80 -15.12 -69.69
C SER A 216 -19.77 -16.63 -69.26
N PRO A 217 -20.77 -17.17 -68.51
CA PRO A 217 -21.56 -16.69 -67.35
C PRO A 217 -21.74 -17.72 -66.18
N ALA A 218 -22.53 -17.33 -65.16
CA ALA A 218 -22.85 -17.85 -63.80
C ALA A 218 -23.50 -19.27 -63.66
N PRO A 219 -24.09 -19.71 -62.49
CA PRO A 219 -24.11 -19.27 -61.06
C PRO A 219 -23.75 -20.46 -60.08
N THR A 220 -23.74 -20.40 -58.73
CA THR A 220 -24.91 -20.50 -57.81
C THR A 220 -24.44 -20.71 -56.33
N THR A 221 -25.07 -19.97 -55.39
CA THR A 221 -25.41 -20.24 -53.95
C THR A 221 -24.36 -20.67 -52.89
N THR A 222 -24.21 -19.93 -51.76
CA THR A 222 -24.90 -20.03 -50.41
C THR A 222 -24.66 -21.38 -49.70
N THR A 223 -24.39 -21.56 -48.40
CA THR A 223 -24.63 -20.78 -47.16
C THR A 223 -23.74 -21.31 -46.02
N THR A 224 -23.52 -20.42 -45.05
CA THR A 224 -23.01 -20.53 -43.68
C THR A 224 -23.56 -21.67 -42.80
N ALA A 225 -22.72 -22.05 -41.82
CA ALA A 225 -22.93 -23.08 -40.80
C ALA A 225 -23.72 -22.59 -39.56
N THR A 226 -24.41 -23.54 -38.92
CA THR A 226 -25.08 -23.46 -37.60
C THR A 226 -24.37 -24.46 -36.65
N GLY A 227 -24.22 -24.15 -35.34
CA GLY A 227 -23.47 -24.93 -34.31
C GLY A 227 -24.11 -26.30 -33.92
N PRO A 228 -23.88 -26.92 -32.73
CA PRO A 228 -23.05 -26.60 -31.54
C PRO A 228 -22.18 -27.79 -30.99
N CYS A 229 -21.51 -27.59 -29.83
CA CYS A 229 -20.58 -28.47 -29.06
C CYS A 229 -21.16 -29.82 -28.55
N PRO A 230 -20.37 -30.92 -28.38
CA PRO A 230 -20.03 -31.41 -27.02
C PRO A 230 -18.69 -32.20 -26.82
N THR A 231 -18.15 -32.08 -25.59
CA THR A 231 -17.47 -33.03 -24.65
C THR A 231 -16.70 -34.32 -25.08
N ARG A 232 -15.49 -34.52 -24.50
CA ARG A 232 -15.03 -35.69 -23.65
C ARG A 232 -13.65 -36.35 -23.98
N SER A 233 -12.70 -36.19 -23.03
CA SER A 233 -11.66 -37.11 -22.45
C SER A 233 -10.57 -37.83 -23.30
N PRO A 234 -9.42 -38.22 -22.67
CA PRO A 234 -8.07 -38.29 -23.29
C PRO A 234 -7.59 -39.72 -23.64
N PRO A 235 -6.44 -39.90 -24.33
CA PRO A 235 -5.82 -41.21 -24.49
C PRO A 235 -4.82 -41.54 -23.37
N ARG A 236 -4.92 -42.78 -22.90
CA ARG A 236 -3.96 -43.51 -22.06
C ARG A 236 -3.05 -44.40 -22.92
N ASP A 237 -2.05 -44.94 -22.22
CA ASP A 237 -1.22 -46.13 -22.53
C ASP A 237 0.01 -45.89 -23.40
N GLY A 238 1.22 -46.33 -23.04
CA GLY A 238 1.67 -47.13 -21.90
C GLY A 238 3.05 -47.74 -22.17
N CYS A 239 3.66 -48.29 -21.11
CA CYS A 239 4.65 -49.38 -21.07
C CYS A 239 6.15 -49.07 -21.33
N LEU A 240 7.15 -49.63 -20.62
CA LEU A 240 7.24 -50.63 -19.53
C LEU A 240 8.71 -50.76 -19.01
N GLY A 241 8.87 -51.21 -17.75
CA GLY A 241 9.99 -52.02 -17.20
C GLY A 241 11.21 -51.27 -16.65
N ARG A 242 11.78 -51.52 -15.46
CA ARG A 242 11.79 -52.65 -14.48
C ARG A 242 12.00 -52.07 -13.06
N GLU A 243 11.29 -52.49 -12.00
CA GLU A 243 11.59 -53.61 -11.07
C GLU A 243 13.02 -53.61 -10.51
N GLU A 244 13.34 -53.92 -9.24
CA GLU A 244 12.73 -53.89 -7.89
C GLU A 244 13.85 -54.40 -6.93
N VAL A 245 13.55 -54.60 -5.63
CA VAL A 245 14.29 -55.40 -4.61
C VAL A 245 15.39 -54.66 -3.84
N SER A 246 15.55 -54.77 -2.51
CA SER A 246 14.72 -55.14 -1.35
C SER A 246 15.60 -54.83 -0.12
N ARG A 247 14.98 -54.42 1.00
CA ARG A 247 15.67 -54.17 2.29
C ARG A 247 15.60 -55.43 3.15
N GLY A 248 16.76 -55.93 3.56
CA GLY A 248 16.96 -56.65 4.81
C GLY A 248 17.53 -55.70 5.86
#